data_AF-A0A3B3Z6N3-F1
#
_entry.id   AF-A0A3B3Z6N3-F1
#
_cell.length_a   1.000
_cell.length_b   1.000
_cell.length_c   1.000
_cell.angle_alpha   90.00
_cell.angle_beta   90.00
_cell.angle_gamma   90.00
#
_symmetry.space_group_name_H-M   'P 1'
#
loop_
_entity.id
_entity.type
_entity.pdbx_description
1 polymer ?
#
loop_
_entity_poly.entity_id
_entity_poly.type
_entity_poly.pdbx_seq_one_letter_code
_entity_poly.pdbx_strand_id
1 'polypeptide(L)'
;MMPGQNPLLLKWQEHFNSSWATEDSTQTATRNGASALYNKLLHNKEVVTLAPPVQELIGPRLPDFECESCASVEKEEYLSSLLHSQRWLAHRMLTQTSYSSGLQHRLVVLQRIFYALHSKYHDKFRTQLPAQATDTGPQNGQVELASEPFLPSGMCKVKSGTDVLIEMGVRTGLSLLFSLLQQNWRFAASVHLESVLCNDVLATASSVLASLPPLSLANENKIPTVGLDCLAQVGDFLKKTSVSSGAGGADVTGRRLSLELLLGLAMQRGSLRYLLEWVEVALAASQSCFACDSQQSVSVGFDVIHQTLLQMRGIRGDCVNTQVLKKDLEGYCQLSQAALCLFEEQVCNLASYCLCSCNNDVMQSTDSDNVMVYVWGSNSSHQLAEGTLEKILLPKLTQGFSDAQ
;
A
#
# COMPACT_ATOMS: atom_id res chain seq x y z
N MET A 1 -3.20 -23.57 2.12
CA MET A 1 -2.14 -24.27 1.35
C MET A 1 -2.74 -24.66 0.01
N MET A 2 -2.16 -24.22 -1.11
CA MET A 2 -2.61 -24.64 -2.45
C MET A 2 -2.29 -26.13 -2.64
N PRO A 3 -3.28 -27.00 -2.86
CA PRO A 3 -3.04 -28.41 -3.11
C PRO A 3 -2.53 -28.57 -4.54
N GLY A 4 -1.26 -28.95 -4.71
CA GLY A 4 -0.69 -29.26 -6.03
C GLY A 4 0.74 -28.80 -6.27
N GLN A 5 1.37 -28.08 -5.33
CA GLN A 5 2.80 -27.85 -5.42
C GLN A 5 3.51 -29.10 -4.91
N ASN A 6 4.28 -29.78 -5.77
CA ASN A 6 5.37 -30.61 -5.29
C ASN A 6 6.16 -29.74 -4.31
N PRO A 7 6.34 -30.14 -3.04
CA PRO A 7 7.04 -29.32 -2.08
C PRO A 7 8.50 -29.22 -2.56
N LEU A 8 8.83 -28.09 -3.18
CA LEU A 8 10.21 -27.74 -3.50
C LEU A 8 10.78 -27.06 -2.28
N LEU A 9 11.80 -27.67 -1.67
CA LEU A 9 12.58 -26.99 -0.66
C LEU A 9 13.58 -26.09 -1.38
N LEU A 10 13.35 -24.78 -1.31
CA LEU A 10 14.23 -23.77 -1.87
C LEU A 10 15.21 -23.31 -0.78
N LYS A 11 16.51 -23.58 -0.98
CA LYS A 11 17.58 -23.09 -0.11
C LYS A 11 18.63 -22.39 -0.96
N TRP A 12 18.44 -21.09 -1.15
CA TRP A 12 19.36 -20.26 -1.95
C TRP A 12 20.73 -20.17 -1.27
N GLN A 13 21.78 -20.38 -2.05
CA GLN A 13 23.15 -20.29 -1.56
C GLN A 13 23.75 -18.95 -1.99
N GLU A 14 24.07 -18.10 -1.02
CA GLU A 14 24.48 -16.70 -1.27
C GLU A 14 25.74 -16.58 -2.12
N HIS A 15 26.67 -17.53 -2.04
CA HIS A 15 27.91 -17.53 -2.81
C HIS A 15 27.70 -17.69 -4.32
N PHE A 16 26.53 -18.17 -4.77
CA PHE A 16 26.17 -18.20 -6.19
C PHE A 16 25.45 -16.93 -6.67
N ASN A 17 25.17 -15.95 -5.80
CA ASN A 17 24.43 -14.73 -6.18
C ASN A 17 25.15 -13.92 -7.27
N SER A 18 26.48 -13.83 -7.24
CA SER A 18 27.24 -13.13 -8.27
C SER A 18 27.13 -13.82 -9.64
N SER A 19 27.22 -15.16 -9.66
CA SER A 19 27.07 -15.98 -10.87
C SER A 19 25.65 -15.88 -11.45
N TRP A 20 24.62 -16.00 -10.62
CA TRP A 20 23.22 -15.90 -11.05
C TRP A 20 22.83 -14.48 -11.50
N ALA A 21 23.48 -13.44 -10.99
CA ALA A 21 23.26 -12.07 -11.42
C ALA A 21 23.97 -11.70 -12.74
N THR A 22 24.90 -12.54 -13.22
CA THR A 22 25.55 -12.42 -14.53
C THR A 22 24.99 -13.38 -15.57
N GLU A 23 24.09 -14.28 -15.17
CA GLU A 23 23.43 -15.21 -16.08
C GLU A 23 22.49 -14.48 -17.04
N ASP A 24 22.44 -14.97 -18.28
CA ASP A 24 21.62 -14.41 -19.33
C ASP A 24 20.15 -14.77 -19.10
N SER A 25 19.36 -13.78 -18.66
CA SER A 25 17.93 -13.95 -18.35
C SER A 25 17.11 -14.36 -19.57
N THR A 26 17.59 -14.13 -20.80
CA THR A 26 16.90 -14.54 -22.03
C THR A 26 16.83 -16.05 -22.20
N GLN A 27 17.74 -16.81 -21.58
CA GLN A 27 17.72 -18.28 -21.61
C GLN A 27 16.49 -18.86 -20.92
N THR A 28 15.85 -18.13 -20.00
CA THR A 28 14.60 -18.53 -19.34
C THR A 28 13.39 -18.56 -20.28
N ALA A 29 13.44 -17.81 -21.40
CA ALA A 29 12.36 -17.76 -22.39
C ALA A 29 12.27 -19.05 -23.22
N THR A 30 13.38 -19.74 -23.43
CA THR A 30 13.43 -21.00 -24.18
C THR A 30 13.17 -22.20 -23.28
N ARG A 31 12.54 -23.26 -23.80
CA ARG A 31 12.27 -24.50 -23.02
C ARG A 31 13.58 -25.18 -22.60
N ASN A 32 14.53 -25.27 -23.52
CA ASN A 32 15.81 -25.95 -23.30
C ASN A 32 16.72 -25.14 -22.35
N GLY A 33 16.78 -23.82 -22.50
CA GLY A 33 17.54 -22.95 -21.60
C GLY A 33 16.99 -22.98 -20.17
N ALA A 34 15.67 -22.88 -19.99
CA ALA A 34 15.06 -22.99 -18.67
C ALA A 34 15.33 -24.35 -17.99
N SER A 35 15.32 -25.46 -18.75
CA SER A 35 15.68 -26.77 -18.20
C SER A 35 17.15 -26.87 -17.82
N ALA A 36 18.07 -26.25 -18.58
CA ALA A 36 19.49 -26.24 -18.27
C ALA A 36 19.78 -25.44 -16.99
N LEU A 37 19.16 -24.27 -16.84
CA LEU A 37 19.26 -23.45 -15.63
C LEU A 37 18.65 -24.14 -14.42
N TYR A 38 17.53 -24.84 -14.59
CA TYR A 38 16.94 -25.63 -13.51
C TYR A 38 17.84 -26.81 -13.11
N ASN A 39 18.49 -27.49 -14.06
CA ASN A 39 19.48 -28.52 -13.76
C ASN A 39 20.70 -27.95 -13.03
N LYS A 40 21.12 -26.72 -13.35
CA LYS A 40 22.16 -25.99 -12.61
C LYS A 40 21.74 -25.75 -11.15
N LEU A 41 20.47 -25.40 -10.90
CA LEU A 41 19.94 -25.26 -9.54
C LEU A 41 19.93 -26.58 -8.76
N LEU A 42 19.56 -27.68 -9.41
CA LEU A 42 19.62 -29.03 -8.82
C LEU A 42 21.06 -29.44 -8.51
N HIS A 43 21.99 -29.19 -9.44
CA HIS A 43 23.41 -29.47 -9.24
C HIS A 43 24.00 -28.68 -8.07
N ASN A 44 23.61 -27.41 -7.95
CA ASN A 44 24.02 -26.54 -6.85
C ASN A 44 23.34 -26.89 -5.52
N LYS A 45 22.41 -27.87 -5.47
CA LYS A 45 21.59 -28.21 -4.29
C LYS A 45 20.79 -27.02 -3.74
N GLU A 46 20.44 -26.06 -4.59
CA GLU A 46 19.58 -24.92 -4.21
C GLU A 46 18.08 -25.31 -4.26
N VAL A 47 17.76 -26.36 -5.02
CA VAL A 47 16.43 -26.95 -5.14
C VAL A 47 16.52 -28.43 -4.77
N VAL A 48 15.74 -28.86 -3.79
CA VAL A 48 15.56 -30.28 -3.46
C VAL A 48 14.13 -30.67 -3.83
N THR A 49 13.99 -31.55 -4.82
CA THR A 49 12.71 -32.18 -5.15
C THR A 49 12.42 -33.23 -4.08
N LEU A 50 11.46 -32.97 -3.19
CA LEU A 50 10.92 -34.00 -2.32
C LEU A 50 10.23 -35.06 -3.18
N ALA A 51 10.51 -36.34 -2.91
CA ALA A 51 9.88 -37.45 -3.61
C ALA A 51 8.35 -37.31 -3.52
N PRO A 52 7.61 -37.48 -4.63
CA PRO A 52 6.16 -37.44 -4.56
C PRO A 52 5.70 -38.55 -3.62
N PRO A 53 4.73 -38.31 -2.73
CA PRO A 53 4.21 -39.37 -1.89
C PRO A 53 3.63 -40.45 -2.82
N VAL A 54 4.07 -41.69 -2.61
CA VAL A 54 3.49 -42.87 -3.25
C VAL A 54 2.08 -42.99 -2.68
N GLN A 55 1.09 -42.50 -3.43
CA GLN A 55 -0.30 -42.68 -3.09
C GLN A 55 -0.95 -43.55 -4.16
N GLU A 56 -1.33 -44.74 -3.72
CA GLU A 56 -2.28 -45.62 -4.41
C GLU A 56 -3.56 -44.82 -4.69
N LEU A 57 -4.05 -44.89 -5.93
CA LEU A 57 -5.37 -44.36 -6.28
C LEU A 57 -6.44 -45.24 -5.63
N ILE A 58 -6.64 -45.08 -4.32
CA ILE A 58 -7.78 -45.66 -3.63
C ILE A 58 -8.96 -44.73 -3.94
N GLY A 59 -9.75 -45.10 -4.95
CA GLY A 59 -11.06 -44.51 -5.17
C GLY A 59 -11.96 -44.69 -3.93
N PRO A 60 -13.03 -43.90 -3.79
CA PRO A 60 -14.01 -44.13 -2.74
C PRO A 60 -14.46 -45.60 -2.80
N ARG A 61 -14.42 -46.31 -1.67
CA ARG A 61 -14.95 -47.69 -1.62
C ARG A 61 -16.46 -47.60 -1.81
N LEU A 62 -16.90 -47.91 -3.01
CA LEU A 62 -18.31 -48.04 -3.33
C LEU A 62 -18.88 -49.17 -2.45
N PRO A 63 -20.05 -48.98 -1.82
CA PRO A 63 -20.76 -50.08 -1.18
C PRO A 63 -20.99 -51.21 -2.19
N ASP A 64 -20.94 -52.47 -1.72
CA ASP A 64 -21.41 -53.59 -2.51
C ASP A 64 -22.87 -53.37 -2.91
N PHE A 65 -23.32 -53.96 -4.03
CA PHE A 65 -24.67 -53.74 -4.55
C PHE A 65 -25.74 -54.08 -3.49
N GLU A 66 -26.36 -53.06 -2.90
CA GLU A 66 -27.50 -53.19 -2.00
C GLU A 66 -28.80 -52.98 -2.78
N CYS A 67 -29.77 -53.89 -2.60
CA CYS A 67 -31.05 -53.91 -3.32
C CYS A 67 -32.05 -52.85 -2.78
N GLU A 68 -31.68 -52.12 -1.72
CA GLU A 68 -32.52 -51.09 -1.09
C GLU A 68 -32.14 -49.70 -1.61
N SER A 69 -33.15 -48.87 -1.90
CA SER A 69 -32.93 -47.51 -2.37
C SER A 69 -32.32 -46.66 -1.25
N CYS A 70 -31.00 -46.46 -1.28
CA CYS A 70 -30.29 -45.51 -0.41
C CYS A 70 -31.04 -44.18 -0.31
N ALA A 71 -31.09 -43.61 0.90
CA ALA A 71 -31.70 -42.31 1.12
C ALA A 71 -31.08 -41.26 0.18
N SER A 72 -31.88 -40.38 -0.41
CA SER A 72 -31.42 -39.40 -1.42
C SER A 72 -30.21 -38.56 -0.95
N VAL A 73 -30.04 -38.39 0.36
CA VAL A 73 -28.93 -37.68 1.02
C VAL A 73 -27.60 -38.44 0.88
N GLU A 74 -27.58 -39.76 1.05
CA GLU A 74 -26.36 -40.57 0.93
C GLU A 74 -25.86 -40.57 -0.51
N LYS A 75 -26.79 -40.60 -1.48
CA LYS A 75 -26.45 -40.49 -2.92
C LYS A 75 -25.73 -39.18 -3.24
N GLU A 76 -26.19 -38.06 -2.67
CA GLU A 76 -25.57 -36.75 -2.89
C GLU A 76 -24.17 -36.69 -2.26
N GLU A 77 -24.00 -37.29 -1.07
CA GLU A 77 -22.70 -37.38 -0.41
C GLU A 77 -21.70 -38.21 -1.23
N TYR A 78 -22.12 -39.38 -1.74
CA TYR A 78 -21.29 -40.19 -2.64
C TYR A 78 -20.95 -39.47 -3.95
N LEU A 79 -21.92 -38.77 -4.55
CA LEU A 79 -21.71 -37.99 -5.76
C LEU A 79 -20.71 -36.84 -5.51
N SER A 80 -20.82 -36.17 -4.37
CA SER A 80 -19.89 -35.10 -3.98
C SER A 80 -18.47 -35.64 -3.75
N SER A 81 -18.34 -36.80 -3.11
CA SER A 81 -17.06 -37.49 -2.87
C SER A 81 -16.42 -37.94 -4.19
N LEU A 82 -17.22 -38.48 -5.12
CA LEU A 82 -16.77 -38.86 -6.45
C LEU A 82 -16.31 -37.64 -7.24
N LEU A 83 -17.09 -36.56 -7.30
CA LEU A 83 -16.71 -35.32 -7.98
C LEU A 83 -15.44 -34.71 -7.38
N HIS A 84 -15.30 -34.73 -6.05
CA HIS A 84 -14.10 -34.27 -5.37
C HIS A 84 -12.88 -35.11 -5.77
N SER A 85 -13.01 -36.44 -5.79
CA SER A 85 -11.95 -37.35 -6.22
C SER A 85 -11.55 -37.14 -7.70
N GLN A 86 -12.53 -36.94 -8.59
CA GLN A 86 -12.30 -36.65 -10.01
C GLN A 86 -11.60 -35.30 -10.21
N ARG A 87 -12.05 -34.27 -9.49
CA ARG A 87 -11.42 -32.94 -9.53
C ARG A 87 -9.98 -33.00 -9.00
N TRP A 88 -9.74 -33.72 -7.92
CA TRP A 88 -8.41 -33.90 -7.36
C TRP A 88 -7.49 -34.63 -8.34
N LEU A 89 -7.99 -35.70 -8.98
CA LEU A 89 -7.28 -36.41 -10.03
C LEU A 89 -6.96 -35.50 -11.23
N ALA A 90 -7.93 -34.71 -11.68
CA ALA A 90 -7.74 -33.76 -12.79
C ALA A 90 -6.67 -32.72 -12.46
N HIS A 91 -6.72 -32.11 -11.27
CA HIS A 91 -5.68 -31.17 -10.83
C HIS A 91 -4.29 -31.84 -10.77
N ARG A 92 -4.20 -33.07 -10.26
CA ARG A 92 -2.94 -33.81 -10.21
C ARG A 92 -2.40 -34.14 -11.60
N MET A 93 -3.25 -34.61 -12.53
CA MET A 93 -2.85 -34.86 -13.91
C MET A 93 -2.35 -33.59 -14.60
N LEU A 94 -3.03 -32.46 -14.36
CA LEU A 94 -2.60 -31.15 -14.89
C LEU A 94 -1.22 -30.74 -14.35
N THR A 95 -0.94 -30.96 -13.06
CA THR A 95 0.37 -30.66 -12.45
C THR A 95 1.49 -31.60 -12.93
N GLN A 96 1.16 -32.81 -13.39
CA GLN A 96 2.13 -33.75 -13.96
C GLN A 96 2.39 -33.54 -15.45
N THR A 97 1.69 -32.60 -16.10
CA THR A 97 1.95 -32.30 -17.51
C THR A 97 3.36 -31.72 -17.71
N SER A 98 3.97 -32.04 -18.85
CA SER A 98 5.27 -31.50 -19.26
C SER A 98 5.29 -29.98 -19.39
N TYR A 99 4.12 -29.37 -19.63
CA TYR A 99 3.94 -27.93 -19.62
C TYR A 99 4.02 -27.36 -18.19
N SER A 100 3.28 -27.96 -17.24
CA SER A 100 3.28 -27.49 -15.84
C SER A 100 4.66 -27.62 -15.21
N SER A 101 5.38 -28.72 -15.44
CA SER A 101 6.75 -28.88 -14.96
C SER A 101 7.71 -27.88 -15.62
N GLY A 102 7.58 -27.64 -16.93
CA GLY A 102 8.37 -26.62 -17.63
C GLY A 102 8.13 -25.21 -17.10
N LEU A 103 6.88 -24.87 -16.78
CA LEU A 103 6.52 -23.59 -16.19
C LEU A 103 7.05 -23.44 -14.77
N GLN A 104 6.99 -24.51 -13.97
CA GLN A 104 7.57 -24.53 -12.62
C GLN A 104 9.09 -24.32 -12.68
N HIS A 105 9.80 -24.98 -13.59
CA HIS A 105 11.25 -24.77 -13.77
C HIS A 105 11.57 -23.31 -14.11
N ARG A 106 10.79 -22.69 -15.01
CA ARG A 106 10.95 -21.26 -15.38
C ARG A 106 10.75 -20.33 -14.20
N LEU A 107 9.66 -20.52 -13.44
CA LEU A 107 9.34 -19.67 -12.28
C LEU A 107 10.42 -19.75 -11.21
N VAL A 108 10.91 -20.95 -10.89
CA VAL A 108 11.96 -21.15 -9.88
C VAL A 108 13.28 -20.49 -10.32
N VAL A 109 13.65 -20.63 -11.59
CA VAL A 109 14.86 -19.99 -12.14
C VAL A 109 14.72 -18.46 -12.12
N LEU A 110 13.58 -17.92 -12.53
CA LEU A 110 13.32 -16.47 -12.47
C LEU A 110 13.35 -15.96 -11.03
N GLN A 111 12.77 -16.69 -10.09
CA GLN A 111 12.83 -16.37 -8.67
C GLN A 111 14.27 -16.32 -8.16
N ARG A 112 15.14 -17.27 -8.56
CA ARG A 112 16.58 -17.26 -8.22
C ARG A 112 17.29 -16.03 -8.77
N ILE A 113 17.11 -15.74 -10.06
CA ILE A 113 17.76 -14.62 -10.75
C ILE A 113 17.33 -13.31 -10.12
N PHE A 114 16.04 -13.14 -9.86
CA PHE A 114 15.51 -11.97 -9.16
C PHE A 114 16.13 -11.81 -7.77
N TYR A 115 16.21 -12.88 -6.98
CA TYR A 115 16.87 -12.86 -5.67
C TYR A 115 18.35 -12.47 -5.76
N ALA A 116 19.09 -12.99 -6.75
CA ALA A 116 20.48 -12.66 -6.99
C ALA A 116 20.68 -11.18 -7.38
N LEU A 117 19.84 -10.65 -8.27
CA LEU A 117 19.83 -9.25 -8.67
C LEU A 117 19.49 -8.33 -7.50
N HIS A 118 18.48 -8.70 -6.71
CA HIS A 118 18.11 -7.96 -5.51
C HIS A 118 19.27 -7.88 -4.51
N SER A 119 19.91 -9.02 -4.21
CA SER A 119 21.09 -9.06 -3.33
C SER A 119 22.25 -8.21 -3.88
N LYS A 120 22.50 -8.24 -5.19
CA LYS A 120 23.61 -7.51 -5.82
C LYS A 120 23.43 -5.99 -5.85
N TYR A 121 22.22 -5.50 -6.12
CA TYR A 121 21.95 -4.08 -6.36
C TYR A 121 21.26 -3.37 -5.21
N HIS A 122 20.37 -4.05 -4.48
CA HIS A 122 19.57 -3.43 -3.42
C HIS A 122 20.13 -3.66 -2.01
N ASP A 123 20.83 -4.77 -1.76
CA ASP A 123 21.41 -5.03 -0.43
C ASP A 123 22.62 -4.14 -0.15
N LYS A 124 23.34 -3.70 -1.19
CA LYS A 124 24.45 -2.74 -1.04
C LYS A 124 24.03 -1.38 -0.46
N PHE A 125 22.77 -0.97 -0.63
CA PHE A 125 22.22 0.22 0.03
C PHE A 125 21.95 0.01 1.52
N ARG A 126 21.92 -1.25 1.98
CA ARG A 126 21.71 -1.60 3.39
C ARG A 126 23.02 -1.85 4.14
N THR A 127 24.10 -2.22 3.43
CA THR A 127 25.38 -2.63 4.04
C THR A 127 26.53 -1.62 3.87
N GLN A 128 26.33 -0.46 3.21
CA GLN A 128 27.36 0.58 3.11
C GLN A 128 27.19 1.68 4.17
N LEU A 129 27.59 1.38 5.41
CA LEU A 129 28.18 2.33 6.37
C LEU A 129 29.42 1.63 6.98
N PRO A 130 30.54 2.32 7.20
CA PRO A 130 31.88 1.82 6.88
C PRO A 130 32.48 0.88 7.93
N ALA A 131 32.96 -0.29 7.48
CA ALA A 131 33.99 -1.04 8.19
C ALA A 131 35.36 -0.67 7.60
N GLN A 132 36.02 0.33 8.17
CA GLN A 132 37.47 0.46 8.14
C GLN A 132 38.00 0.11 9.53
N ALA A 133 38.68 -1.03 9.63
CA ALA A 133 39.92 -1.20 10.38
C ALA A 133 40.41 -2.65 10.17
N THR A 134 41.45 -2.78 9.37
CA THR A 134 42.40 -3.89 9.41
C THR A 134 43.17 -3.85 10.75
N ASP A 135 43.28 -4.98 11.46
CA ASP A 135 44.60 -5.61 11.70
C ASP A 135 44.54 -6.92 12.51
N THR A 136 45.14 -7.95 11.89
CA THR A 136 45.98 -9.04 12.41
C THR A 136 45.64 -9.80 13.71
N GLY A 137 45.53 -11.13 13.59
CA GLY A 137 45.89 -12.10 14.65
C GLY A 137 45.13 -13.43 14.58
N PRO A 138 45.78 -14.58 14.28
CA PRO A 138 45.12 -15.88 14.20
C PRO A 138 45.22 -16.64 15.54
N GLN A 139 44.16 -17.39 15.92
CA GLN A 139 44.27 -18.73 16.53
C GLN A 139 42.90 -19.35 16.89
N ASN A 140 42.68 -20.56 16.33
CA ASN A 140 42.10 -21.78 16.90
C ASN A 140 40.92 -21.76 17.91
N GLY A 141 39.91 -22.60 17.62
CA GLY A 141 39.23 -23.41 18.66
C GLY A 141 37.73 -23.68 18.50
N GLN A 142 37.39 -24.80 17.84
CA GLN A 142 36.30 -25.78 18.11
C GLN A 142 34.86 -25.30 18.48
N VAL A 143 33.86 -25.61 17.62
CA VAL A 143 32.85 -26.70 17.72
C VAL A 143 31.85 -26.56 18.88
N GLU A 144 30.57 -26.30 18.57
CA GLU A 144 29.45 -27.20 18.98
C GLU A 144 28.14 -26.89 18.21
N LEU A 145 27.55 -27.95 17.68
CA LEU A 145 26.23 -28.03 17.04
C LEU A 145 25.14 -28.21 18.13
N ALA A 146 24.03 -27.48 18.03
CA ALA A 146 22.73 -28.00 18.43
C ALA A 146 21.63 -27.34 17.59
N SER A 147 20.78 -28.19 17.02
CA SER A 147 19.84 -27.88 15.95
C SER A 147 18.40 -27.72 16.48
N GLU A 148 17.70 -26.74 15.88
CA GLU A 148 16.27 -26.76 15.48
C GLU A 148 15.17 -26.70 16.55
N PRO A 149 13.92 -26.34 16.20
CA PRO A 149 13.44 -25.35 15.20
C PRO A 149 12.33 -24.45 15.79
N PHE A 150 11.88 -23.40 15.09
CA PHE A 150 10.48 -22.92 14.96
C PHE A 150 10.50 -21.52 14.30
N LEU A 151 9.97 -21.43 13.08
CA LEU A 151 9.57 -20.16 12.41
C LEU A 151 8.04 -20.00 12.59
N PRO A 152 7.39 -18.83 12.37
CA PRO A 152 7.85 -17.68 11.57
C PRO A 152 7.51 -16.28 12.14
N SER A 153 7.99 -15.25 11.43
CA SER A 153 7.56 -13.84 11.47
C SER A 153 8.29 -12.93 12.46
N GLY A 154 8.86 -11.86 11.90
CA GLY A 154 9.59 -10.83 12.63
C GLY A 154 11.10 -10.94 12.45
N MET A 155 11.60 -10.49 11.29
CA MET A 155 12.97 -10.00 11.23
C MET A 155 13.09 -8.86 12.25
N CYS A 156 13.52 -9.18 13.47
CA CYS A 156 14.07 -8.20 14.38
C CYS A 156 15.33 -7.64 13.72
N LYS A 157 15.16 -6.60 12.90
CA LYS A 157 16.19 -5.57 12.77
C LYS A 157 16.45 -5.13 14.20
N VAL A 158 17.59 -5.52 14.77
CA VAL A 158 18.06 -4.98 16.04
C VAL A 158 18.07 -3.46 15.87
N LYS A 159 17.09 -2.78 16.45
CA LYS A 159 16.97 -1.32 16.37
C LYS A 159 18.23 -0.74 17.00
N SER A 160 18.89 0.20 16.33
CA SER A 160 20.05 0.88 16.89
C SER A 160 19.67 1.55 18.21
N GLY A 161 20.57 1.65 19.19
CA GLY A 161 20.30 2.33 20.46
C GLY A 161 19.80 3.78 20.27
N THR A 162 20.25 4.44 19.19
CA THR A 162 19.75 5.76 18.77
C THR A 162 18.30 5.73 18.32
N ASP A 163 17.89 4.69 17.60
CA ASP A 163 16.52 4.54 17.09
C ASP A 163 15.55 4.28 18.24
N VAL A 164 15.97 3.49 19.23
CA VAL A 164 15.20 3.24 20.46
C VAL A 164 15.01 4.53 21.25
N LEU A 165 16.04 5.36 21.35
CA LEU A 165 15.97 6.64 22.06
C LEU A 165 15.03 7.63 21.34
N ILE A 166 15.12 7.72 20.02
CA ILE A 166 14.22 8.56 19.21
C ILE A 166 12.78 8.06 19.34
N GLU A 167 12.55 6.75 19.23
CA GLU A 167 11.24 6.14 19.40
C GLU A 167 10.66 6.41 20.79
N MET A 168 11.45 6.25 21.85
CA MET A 168 11.04 6.54 23.22
C MET A 168 10.70 8.02 23.39
N GLY A 169 11.55 8.93 22.92
CA GLY A 169 11.35 10.38 23.03
C GLY A 169 10.09 10.84 22.28
N VAL A 170 9.88 10.35 21.05
CA VAL A 170 8.70 10.70 20.25
C VAL A 170 7.43 10.13 20.88
N ARG A 171 7.41 8.84 21.25
CA ARG A 171 6.20 8.21 21.84
C ARG A 171 5.81 8.85 23.17
N THR A 172 6.79 9.11 24.04
CA THR A 172 6.53 9.77 25.33
C THR A 172 6.10 11.23 25.14
N GLY A 173 6.75 11.96 24.23
CA GLY A 173 6.39 13.34 23.90
C GLY A 173 4.97 13.49 23.33
N LEU A 174 4.58 12.62 22.38
CA LEU A 174 3.22 12.60 21.84
C LEU A 174 2.19 12.23 22.90
N SER A 175 2.47 11.22 23.73
CA SER A 175 1.56 10.85 24.82
C SER A 175 1.35 12.01 25.79
N LEU A 176 2.41 12.72 26.15
CA LEU A 176 2.34 13.89 27.02
C LEU A 176 1.55 15.02 26.36
N LEU A 177 1.81 15.31 25.08
CA LEU A 177 1.07 16.32 24.32
C LEU A 177 -0.43 16.02 24.29
N PHE A 178 -0.82 14.78 23.97
CA PHE A 178 -2.23 14.37 23.93
C PHE A 178 -2.90 14.47 25.30
N SER A 179 -2.21 14.06 26.37
CA SER A 179 -2.72 14.21 27.74
C SER A 179 -2.91 15.67 28.13
N LEU A 180 -1.97 16.55 27.79
CA LEU A 180 -2.06 17.99 28.08
C LEU A 180 -3.20 18.65 27.32
N LEU A 181 -3.38 18.34 26.03
CA LEU A 181 -4.49 18.87 25.24
C LEU A 181 -5.84 18.43 25.84
N GLN A 182 -5.97 17.14 26.17
CA GLN A 182 -7.18 16.61 26.81
C GLN A 182 -7.43 17.21 28.20
N GLN A 183 -6.39 17.44 28.99
CA GLN A 183 -6.50 18.07 30.30
C GLN A 183 -6.93 19.53 30.17
N ASN A 184 -6.38 20.27 29.21
CA ASN A 184 -6.72 21.67 28.99
C ASN A 184 -8.18 21.82 28.53
N TRP A 185 -8.67 20.96 27.65
CA TRP A 185 -10.11 20.94 27.30
C TRP A 185 -11.01 20.64 28.50
N ARG A 186 -10.66 19.66 29.34
CA ARG A 186 -11.41 19.35 30.57
C ARG A 186 -11.37 20.48 31.61
N PHE A 187 -10.27 21.21 31.68
CA PHE A 187 -10.10 22.35 32.58
C PHE A 187 -10.80 23.61 32.06
N ALA A 188 -10.77 23.86 30.76
CA ALA A 188 -11.49 24.96 30.13
C ALA A 188 -13.01 24.80 30.26
N ALA A 189 -13.50 23.55 30.25
CA ALA A 189 -14.90 23.24 30.53
C ALA A 189 -15.34 23.59 31.97
N SER A 190 -14.41 23.75 32.93
CA SER A 190 -14.74 23.95 34.34
C SER A 190 -14.45 25.35 34.90
N VAL A 191 -13.51 26.14 34.33
CA VAL A 191 -13.05 27.40 34.95
C VAL A 191 -13.10 28.63 34.04
N HIS A 192 -12.69 28.55 32.77
CA HIS A 192 -12.64 29.70 31.85
C HIS A 192 -12.94 29.30 30.40
N LEU A 193 -14.02 29.86 29.85
CA LEU A 193 -14.51 29.60 28.49
C LEU A 193 -13.67 30.27 27.37
N GLU A 194 -12.83 31.24 27.71
CA GLU A 194 -12.27 32.19 26.72
C GLU A 194 -10.82 31.95 26.25
N SER A 195 -10.08 30.97 26.78
CA SER A 195 -8.73 30.66 26.25
C SER A 195 -8.38 29.18 26.30
N VAL A 196 -8.84 28.46 25.29
CA VAL A 196 -8.46 27.06 25.06
C VAL A 196 -7.18 27.05 24.23
N LEU A 197 -6.02 26.98 24.89
CA LEU A 197 -4.69 26.84 24.24
C LEU A 197 -4.66 25.73 23.18
N CYS A 198 -5.46 24.68 23.35
CA CYS A 198 -5.55 23.61 22.36
C CYS A 198 -6.02 24.08 20.98
N ASN A 199 -6.94 25.05 20.94
CA ASN A 199 -7.50 25.55 19.68
C ASN A 199 -6.44 26.34 18.92
N ASP A 200 -5.61 27.11 19.62
CA ASP A 200 -4.47 27.82 19.01
C ASP A 200 -3.42 26.82 18.47
N VAL A 201 -3.14 25.74 19.21
CA VAL A 201 -2.22 24.69 18.77
C VAL A 201 -2.74 24.00 17.51
N LEU A 202 -4.02 23.62 17.47
CA LEU A 202 -4.64 22.98 16.29
C LEU A 202 -4.74 23.94 15.10
N ALA A 203 -5.09 25.20 15.33
CA ALA A 203 -5.13 26.22 14.28
C ALA A 203 -3.73 26.48 13.68
N THR A 204 -2.71 26.55 14.53
CA THR A 204 -1.30 26.68 14.10
C THR A 204 -0.87 25.46 13.29
N ALA A 205 -1.18 24.25 13.76
CA ALA A 205 -0.89 23.02 13.02
C ALA A 205 -1.58 22.99 11.65
N SER A 206 -2.83 23.45 11.56
CA SER A 206 -3.58 23.56 10.32
C SER A 206 -2.95 24.57 9.35
N SER A 207 -2.54 25.74 9.86
CA SER A 207 -1.84 26.76 9.08
C SER A 207 -0.48 26.26 8.54
N VAL A 208 0.31 25.58 9.37
CA VAL A 208 1.57 24.96 8.93
C VAL A 208 1.31 23.92 7.85
N LEU A 209 0.29 23.08 8.01
CA LEU A 209 -0.06 22.05 7.03
C LEU A 209 -0.51 22.64 5.69
N ALA A 210 -1.25 23.76 5.72
CA ALA A 210 -1.66 24.50 4.53
C ALA A 210 -0.48 25.19 3.81
N SER A 211 0.61 25.49 4.52
CA SER A 211 1.82 26.07 3.92
C SER A 211 2.70 25.05 3.19
N LEU A 212 2.47 23.75 3.41
CA LEU A 212 3.23 22.70 2.74
C LEU A 212 2.77 22.54 1.28
N PRO A 213 3.70 22.31 0.33
CA PRO A 213 3.33 21.92 -1.03
C PRO A 213 2.38 20.72 -1.02
N PRO A 214 1.43 20.60 -1.95
CA PRO A 214 0.51 19.47 -1.99
C PRO A 214 1.29 18.16 -2.12
N LEU A 215 0.77 17.09 -1.49
CA LEU A 215 1.36 15.75 -1.50
C LEU A 215 2.75 15.64 -0.85
N SER A 216 3.12 16.59 0.02
CA SER A 216 4.43 16.58 0.70
C SER A 216 4.67 15.33 1.57
N LEU A 217 3.61 14.70 2.06
CA LEU A 217 3.65 13.49 2.89
C LEU A 217 3.23 12.22 2.13
N ALA A 218 3.07 12.27 0.80
CA ALA A 218 2.59 11.15 0.02
C ALA A 218 3.65 10.05 -0.18
N ASN A 219 4.93 10.43 -0.20
CA ASN A 219 6.01 9.46 -0.37
C ASN A 219 6.46 8.88 0.98
N GLU A 220 5.78 7.81 1.40
CA GLU A 220 6.08 7.11 2.66
C GLU A 220 7.53 6.60 2.73
N ASN A 221 8.21 6.37 1.60
CA ASN A 221 9.62 5.92 1.57
C ASN A 221 10.61 7.00 2.01
N LYS A 222 10.23 8.28 1.95
CA LYS A 222 11.06 9.41 2.41
C LYS A 222 10.86 9.72 3.89
N ILE A 223 9.84 9.14 4.53
CA ILE A 223 9.50 9.39 5.92
C ILE A 223 10.10 8.28 6.78
N PRO A 224 10.86 8.60 7.85
CA PRO A 224 11.38 7.58 8.76
C PRO A 224 10.23 6.80 9.41
N THR A 225 10.47 5.54 9.77
CA THR A 225 9.43 4.67 10.35
C THR A 225 8.78 5.26 11.61
N VAL A 226 9.57 5.91 12.46
CA VAL A 226 9.07 6.61 13.66
C VAL A 226 8.19 7.81 13.28
N GLY A 227 8.44 8.46 12.15
CA GLY A 227 7.61 9.53 11.62
C GLY A 227 6.25 9.03 11.10
N LEU A 228 6.22 7.85 10.47
CA LEU A 228 4.96 7.20 10.06
C LEU A 228 4.13 6.79 11.29
N ASP A 229 4.76 6.21 12.31
CA ASP A 229 4.12 5.89 13.59
C ASP A 229 3.56 7.15 14.28
N CYS A 230 4.30 8.26 14.23
CA CYS A 230 3.86 9.55 14.75
C CYS A 230 2.62 10.07 14.02
N LEU A 231 2.63 10.08 12.68
CA LEU A 231 1.48 10.49 11.87
C LEU A 231 0.24 9.62 12.14
N ALA A 232 0.42 8.31 12.32
CA ALA A 232 -0.66 7.40 12.69
C ALA A 232 -1.26 7.75 14.07
N GLN A 233 -0.40 7.94 15.08
CA GLN A 233 -0.83 8.32 16.43
C GLN A 233 -1.55 9.68 16.47
N VAL A 234 -1.06 10.67 15.72
CA VAL A 234 -1.70 11.98 15.58
C VAL A 234 -3.06 11.82 14.89
N GLY A 235 -3.14 11.04 13.81
CA GLY A 235 -4.40 10.74 13.13
C GLY A 235 -5.43 10.12 14.08
N ASP A 236 -5.04 9.10 14.86
CA ASP A 236 -5.94 8.44 15.81
C ASP A 236 -6.37 9.35 16.95
N PHE A 237 -5.51 10.25 17.41
CA PHE A 237 -5.87 11.28 18.38
C PHE A 237 -6.92 12.24 17.79
N LEU A 238 -6.72 12.75 16.56
CA LEU A 238 -7.66 13.67 15.91
C LEU A 238 -9.03 13.02 15.69
N LYS A 239 -9.08 11.73 15.31
CA LYS A 239 -10.33 10.97 15.16
C LYS A 239 -11.10 10.85 16.48
N LYS A 240 -10.38 10.53 17.56
CA LYS A 240 -10.97 10.44 18.91
C LYS A 240 -11.47 11.80 19.39
N THR A 241 -10.78 12.88 19.04
CA THR A 241 -11.17 14.25 19.36
C THR A 241 -12.40 14.69 18.57
N SER A 242 -12.53 14.31 17.29
CA SER A 242 -13.66 14.73 16.44
C SER A 242 -15.01 14.09 16.79
N VAL A 243 -15.01 12.86 17.34
CA VAL A 243 -16.25 12.15 17.69
C VAL A 243 -16.60 12.41 19.16
N SER A 244 -17.81 12.91 19.43
CA SER A 244 -18.28 13.28 20.77
C SER A 244 -18.64 12.07 21.65
N SER A 245 -17.78 11.06 21.73
CA SER A 245 -18.01 9.86 22.53
C SER A 245 -17.18 9.92 23.82
N GLY A 246 -17.78 10.47 24.88
CA GLY A 246 -17.51 10.24 26.32
C GLY A 246 -16.10 10.44 26.92
N ALA A 247 -15.03 10.41 26.12
CA ALA A 247 -13.65 10.37 26.58
C ALA A 247 -12.86 11.62 26.17
N GLY A 248 -13.16 12.24 25.02
CA GLY A 248 -12.55 13.48 24.57
C GLY A 248 -13.45 14.67 24.90
N GLY A 249 -13.20 15.34 26.03
CA GLY A 249 -13.95 16.55 26.44
C GLY A 249 -13.68 17.79 25.57
N ALA A 250 -13.41 17.62 24.27
CA ALA A 250 -13.08 18.69 23.36
C ALA A 250 -14.30 19.57 23.06
N ASP A 251 -14.04 20.87 23.00
CA ASP A 251 -15.04 21.88 22.67
C ASP A 251 -15.41 21.84 21.18
N VAL A 252 -16.50 22.51 20.80
CA VAL A 252 -17.02 22.51 19.42
C VAL A 252 -15.96 22.99 18.42
N THR A 253 -15.15 23.99 18.80
CA THR A 253 -14.11 24.53 17.92
C THR A 253 -12.91 23.60 17.81
N GLY A 254 -12.49 22.96 18.90
CA GLY A 254 -11.48 21.91 18.88
C GLY A 254 -11.86 20.72 18.00
N ARG A 255 -13.13 20.27 18.04
CA ARG A 255 -13.66 19.21 17.16
C ARG A 255 -13.64 19.60 15.69
N ARG A 256 -13.99 20.85 15.39
CA ARG A 256 -13.94 21.38 14.02
C ARG A 256 -12.50 21.44 13.49
N LEU A 257 -11.59 22.03 14.26
CA LEU A 257 -10.18 22.14 13.88
C LEU A 257 -9.53 20.76 13.73
N SER A 258 -9.92 19.77 14.55
CA SER A 258 -9.41 18.40 14.39
C SER A 258 -9.89 17.76 13.10
N LEU A 259 -11.13 18.00 12.67
CA LEU A 259 -11.66 17.54 11.39
C LEU A 259 -10.99 18.23 10.19
N GLU A 260 -10.77 19.54 10.25
CA GLU A 260 -10.07 20.30 9.20
C GLU A 260 -8.61 19.84 9.08
N LEU A 261 -7.92 19.64 10.21
CA LEU A 261 -6.55 19.15 10.24
C LEU A 261 -6.44 17.71 9.71
N LEU A 262 -7.41 16.84 10.07
CA LEU A 262 -7.46 15.46 9.58
C LEU A 262 -7.66 15.42 8.06
N LEU A 263 -8.51 16.29 7.50
CA LEU A 263 -8.70 16.42 6.06
C LEU A 263 -7.42 16.89 5.36
N GLY A 264 -6.78 17.94 5.91
CA GLY A 264 -5.50 18.43 5.39
C GLY A 264 -4.41 17.36 5.41
N LEU A 265 -4.36 16.52 6.45
CA LEU A 265 -3.39 15.42 6.56
C LEU A 265 -3.68 14.34 5.51
N ALA A 266 -4.95 13.99 5.30
CA ALA A 266 -5.35 13.06 4.26
C ALA A 266 -4.91 13.54 2.87
N MET A 267 -5.10 14.83 2.59
CA MET A 267 -4.67 15.47 1.34
C MET A 267 -3.16 15.46 1.15
N GLN A 268 -2.39 15.79 2.18
CA GLN A 268 -0.93 15.78 2.11
C GLN A 268 -0.33 14.38 1.94
N ARG A 269 -1.04 13.35 2.38
CA ARG A 269 -0.64 11.95 2.22
C ARG A 269 -1.06 11.32 0.89
N GLY A 270 -1.98 11.93 0.15
CA GLY A 270 -2.23 11.58 -1.24
C GLY A 270 -2.75 10.17 -1.51
N SER A 271 -3.36 9.51 -0.52
CA SER A 271 -3.91 8.16 -0.68
C SER A 271 -5.39 8.15 -0.34
N LEU A 272 -6.19 7.53 -1.22
CA LEU A 272 -7.65 7.44 -1.09
C LEU A 272 -8.11 6.90 0.27
N ARG A 273 -7.34 5.98 0.86
CA ARG A 273 -7.65 5.40 2.17
C ARG A 273 -7.85 6.44 3.26
N TYR A 274 -7.03 7.51 3.25
CA TYR A 274 -7.11 8.56 4.26
C TYR A 274 -8.30 9.48 4.06
N LEU A 275 -8.71 9.67 2.81
CA LEU A 275 -9.90 10.45 2.49
C LEU A 275 -11.17 9.70 2.89
N LEU A 276 -11.23 8.39 2.62
CA LEU A 276 -12.33 7.53 3.06
C LEU A 276 -12.41 7.45 4.59
N GLU A 277 -11.27 7.35 5.26
CA GLU A 277 -11.20 7.38 6.73
C GLU A 277 -11.69 8.71 7.29
N TRP A 278 -11.37 9.83 6.65
CA TRP A 278 -11.94 11.13 7.02
C TRP A 278 -13.46 11.16 6.83
N VAL A 279 -13.98 10.63 5.71
CA VAL A 279 -15.44 10.56 5.44
C VAL A 279 -16.16 9.73 6.52
N GLU A 280 -15.59 8.59 6.92
CA GLU A 280 -16.13 7.77 8.00
C GLU A 280 -16.21 8.54 9.32
N VAL A 281 -15.12 9.22 9.69
CA VAL A 281 -15.03 10.01 10.93
C VAL A 281 -15.98 11.20 10.90
N ALA A 282 -16.11 11.88 9.75
CA ALA A 282 -17.04 12.96 9.52
C ALA A 282 -18.49 12.48 9.73
N LEU A 283 -18.86 11.34 9.16
CA LEU A 283 -20.19 10.76 9.34
C LEU A 283 -20.44 10.32 10.79
N ALA A 284 -19.48 9.68 11.45
CA ALA A 284 -19.58 9.28 12.86
C ALA A 284 -19.75 10.49 13.80
N ALA A 285 -18.99 11.56 13.57
CA ALA A 285 -19.12 12.81 14.31
C ALA A 285 -20.50 13.47 14.10
N SER A 286 -21.03 13.42 12.86
CA SER A 286 -22.38 13.91 12.57
C SER A 286 -23.48 13.11 13.29
N GLN A 287 -23.34 11.78 13.37
CA GLN A 287 -24.28 10.89 14.08
C GLN A 287 -24.30 11.15 15.59
N SER A 288 -23.13 11.42 16.17
CA SER A 288 -23.01 11.70 17.61
C SER A 288 -23.79 12.95 18.05
N CYS A 289 -24.07 13.89 17.14
CA CYS A 289 -24.88 15.08 17.41
C CYS A 289 -26.39 14.83 17.40
N PHE A 290 -26.87 13.77 16.74
CA PHE A 290 -28.31 13.42 16.73
C PHE A 290 -28.75 12.69 18.00
N ALA A 291 -27.82 12.09 18.74
CA ALA A 291 -28.10 11.34 19.96
C ALA A 291 -28.13 12.22 21.22
N CYS A 292 -27.57 13.43 21.17
CA CYS A 292 -27.62 14.40 22.25
C CYS A 292 -28.48 15.60 21.81
N ASP A 293 -29.59 15.88 22.51
CA ASP A 293 -30.55 16.98 22.27
C ASP A 293 -29.94 18.42 22.34
N SER A 294 -28.61 18.55 22.31
CA SER A 294 -27.88 19.80 22.22
C SER A 294 -27.75 20.26 20.77
N GLN A 295 -28.32 21.43 20.45
CA GLN A 295 -28.32 22.11 19.15
C GLN A 295 -26.93 22.45 18.54
N GLN A 296 -25.82 21.89 19.03
CA GLN A 296 -24.48 22.15 18.53
C GLN A 296 -24.06 21.08 17.53
N SER A 297 -24.61 21.17 16.31
CA SER A 297 -24.12 20.38 15.17
C SER A 297 -22.67 20.75 14.86
N VAL A 298 -21.77 19.77 14.85
CA VAL A 298 -20.39 19.97 14.41
C VAL A 298 -20.39 20.29 12.91
N SER A 299 -19.82 21.45 12.57
CA SER A 299 -19.72 21.97 11.21
C SER A 299 -18.26 22.11 10.80
N VAL A 300 -18.00 22.16 9.49
CA VAL A 300 -16.66 22.33 8.92
C VAL A 300 -16.61 23.60 8.10
N GLY A 301 -15.44 24.25 8.02
CA GLY A 301 -15.21 25.41 7.16
C GLY A 301 -15.52 25.10 5.70
N PHE A 302 -16.48 25.82 5.12
CA PHE A 302 -16.83 25.65 3.70
C PHE A 302 -15.61 25.88 2.80
N ASP A 303 -14.77 26.87 3.13
CA ASP A 303 -13.59 27.22 2.34
C ASP A 303 -12.55 26.09 2.32
N VAL A 304 -12.42 25.32 3.40
CA VAL A 304 -11.51 24.17 3.48
C VAL A 304 -11.99 23.04 2.57
N ILE A 305 -13.28 22.72 2.62
CA ILE A 305 -13.90 21.71 1.75
C ILE A 305 -13.81 22.14 0.29
N HIS A 306 -14.11 23.40 0.00
CA HIS A 306 -14.08 23.95 -1.34
C HIS A 306 -12.65 23.97 -1.92
N GLN A 307 -11.65 24.40 -1.14
CA GLN A 307 -10.25 24.32 -1.56
C GLN A 307 -9.79 22.88 -1.80
N THR A 308 -10.22 21.95 -0.95
CA THR A 308 -9.91 20.52 -1.11
C THR A 308 -10.50 19.96 -2.41
N LEU A 309 -11.75 20.32 -2.72
CA LEU A 309 -12.40 19.98 -3.99
C LEU A 309 -11.65 20.57 -5.19
N LEU A 310 -11.24 21.84 -5.12
CA LEU A 310 -10.47 22.50 -6.19
C LEU A 310 -9.09 21.86 -6.40
N GLN A 311 -8.35 21.56 -5.33
CA GLN A 311 -7.00 21.00 -5.43
C GLN A 311 -6.98 19.64 -6.14
N MET A 312 -7.97 18.78 -5.91
CA MET A 312 -8.05 17.49 -6.61
C MET A 312 -8.72 17.58 -7.98
N ARG A 313 -9.43 18.67 -8.24
CA ARG A 313 -10.06 18.94 -9.54
C ARG A 313 -9.14 19.59 -10.57
N GLY A 314 -7.90 19.95 -10.22
CA GLY A 314 -6.89 20.45 -11.16
C GLY A 314 -6.57 19.54 -12.37
N ILE A 315 -7.25 18.39 -12.48
CA ILE A 315 -7.18 17.41 -13.58
C ILE A 315 -8.39 17.54 -14.56
N ARG A 316 -9.47 18.28 -14.23
CA ARG A 316 -10.67 18.41 -15.11
C ARG A 316 -11.38 19.76 -14.96
N GLY A 317 -11.46 20.53 -16.05
CA GLY A 317 -12.07 21.87 -16.12
C GLY A 317 -13.60 21.95 -16.08
N ASP A 318 -14.31 20.92 -15.61
CA ASP A 318 -15.79 20.96 -15.54
C ASP A 318 -16.31 21.84 -14.39
N CYS A 319 -17.59 22.23 -14.45
CA CYS A 319 -18.25 23.05 -13.42
C CYS A 319 -18.70 22.23 -12.19
N VAL A 320 -18.60 22.79 -10.98
CA VAL A 320 -18.98 22.09 -9.72
C VAL A 320 -20.50 21.97 -9.71
N ASN A 321 -21.06 20.79 -9.45
CA ASN A 321 -22.43 20.69 -8.98
C ASN A 321 -22.48 21.13 -7.51
N THR A 322 -22.18 22.41 -7.24
CA THR A 322 -22.18 23.00 -5.88
C THR A 322 -23.59 23.06 -5.30
N GLN A 323 -24.60 22.59 -6.04
CA GLN A 323 -26.00 22.56 -5.64
C GLN A 323 -26.22 21.74 -4.37
N VAL A 324 -25.31 20.81 -4.03
CA VAL A 324 -25.40 19.97 -2.84
C VAL A 324 -24.70 20.57 -1.63
N LEU A 325 -23.76 21.52 -1.74
CA LEU A 325 -23.06 22.10 -0.57
C LEU A 325 -23.69 23.45 -0.19
N LYS A 326 -24.43 23.50 0.92
CA LYS A 326 -25.04 24.74 1.42
C LYS A 326 -24.08 25.41 2.41
N LYS A 327 -23.87 26.72 2.21
CA LYS A 327 -23.09 27.58 3.11
C LYS A 327 -24.05 28.23 4.11
N ASP A 328 -23.79 28.03 5.41
CA ASP A 328 -24.51 28.73 6.47
C ASP A 328 -24.06 30.19 6.54
N LEU A 329 -24.84 31.05 7.22
CA LEU A 329 -24.55 32.49 7.37
C LEU A 329 -23.18 32.78 8.01
N GLU A 330 -22.63 31.82 8.75
CA GLU A 330 -21.32 31.88 9.40
C GLU A 330 -20.17 31.29 8.55
N GLY A 331 -20.47 30.81 7.35
CA GLY A 331 -19.46 30.25 6.43
C GLY A 331 -19.10 28.79 6.67
N TYR A 332 -19.92 28.07 7.42
CA TYR A 332 -19.75 26.63 7.68
C TYR A 332 -20.68 25.78 6.82
N CYS A 333 -20.33 24.51 6.66
CA CYS A 333 -21.16 23.50 6.01
C CYS A 333 -21.44 22.33 6.96
N GLN A 334 -22.61 21.72 6.80
CA GLN A 334 -22.98 20.54 7.58
C GLN A 334 -22.06 19.36 7.23
N LEU A 335 -21.56 18.68 8.26
CA LEU A 335 -20.54 17.64 8.11
C LEU A 335 -21.00 16.45 7.26
N SER A 336 -22.26 16.04 7.38
CA SER A 336 -22.86 14.99 6.55
C SER A 336 -22.91 15.37 5.07
N GLN A 337 -23.26 16.62 4.78
CA GLN A 337 -23.31 17.16 3.43
C GLN A 337 -21.90 17.26 2.82
N ALA A 338 -20.92 17.74 3.59
CA ALA A 338 -19.52 17.78 3.17
C ALA A 338 -18.96 16.38 2.89
N ALA A 339 -19.25 15.40 3.76
CA ALA A 339 -18.82 14.02 3.59
C ALA A 339 -19.42 13.38 2.33
N LEU A 340 -20.72 13.57 2.08
CA LEU A 340 -21.39 13.08 0.89
C LEU A 340 -20.85 13.75 -0.39
N CYS A 341 -20.67 15.07 -0.38
CA CYS A 341 -20.09 15.79 -1.50
C CYS A 341 -18.68 15.32 -1.82
N LEU A 342 -17.81 15.13 -0.82
CA LEU A 342 -16.46 14.62 -1.04
C LEU A 342 -16.50 13.18 -1.58
N PHE A 343 -17.38 12.32 -1.04
CA PHE A 343 -17.52 10.95 -1.52
C PHE A 343 -18.00 10.88 -2.99
N GLU A 344 -19.04 11.62 -3.32
CA GLU A 344 -19.63 11.63 -4.67
C GLU A 344 -18.70 12.32 -5.68
N GLU A 345 -18.24 13.54 -5.39
CA GLU A 345 -17.45 14.33 -6.33
C GLU A 345 -16.00 13.86 -6.46
N GLN A 346 -15.43 13.22 -5.44
CA GLN A 346 -14.03 12.79 -5.49
C GLN A 346 -13.88 11.29 -5.63
N VAL A 347 -14.60 10.46 -4.86
CA VAL A 347 -14.39 9.00 -4.90
C VAL A 347 -15.09 8.40 -6.11
N CYS A 348 -16.37 8.70 -6.32
CA CYS A 348 -17.13 8.14 -7.43
C CYS A 348 -16.65 8.68 -8.78
N ASN A 349 -16.40 9.99 -8.90
CA ASN A 349 -15.86 10.56 -10.13
C ASN A 349 -14.45 10.07 -10.46
N LEU A 350 -13.54 9.96 -9.47
CA LEU A 350 -12.20 9.42 -9.71
C LEU A 350 -12.28 7.93 -10.12
N ALA A 351 -13.16 7.15 -9.49
CA ALA A 351 -13.39 5.76 -9.88
C ALA A 351 -13.94 5.65 -11.31
N SER A 352 -14.91 6.50 -11.68
CA SER A 352 -15.42 6.58 -13.06
C SER A 352 -14.34 7.00 -14.05
N TYR A 353 -13.47 7.94 -13.70
CA TYR A 353 -12.33 8.32 -14.54
C TYR A 353 -11.33 7.17 -14.74
N CYS A 354 -11.01 6.44 -13.67
CA CYS A 354 -10.17 5.24 -13.77
C CYS A 354 -10.82 4.19 -14.69
N LEU A 355 -12.14 4.00 -14.60
CA LEU A 355 -12.91 3.10 -15.47
C LEU A 355 -12.92 3.54 -16.94
N CYS A 356 -13.02 4.85 -17.21
CA CYS A 356 -12.91 5.39 -18.56
C CYS A 356 -11.49 5.28 -19.12
N SER A 357 -10.47 5.50 -18.28
CA SER A 357 -9.06 5.42 -18.68
C SER A 357 -8.59 3.99 -18.96
N CYS A 358 -9.19 2.98 -18.33
CA CYS A 358 -8.89 1.58 -18.63
C CYS A 358 -9.73 0.98 -19.78
N ASN A 359 -10.80 1.66 -20.23
CA ASN A 359 -11.61 1.25 -21.38
C ASN A 359 -11.22 1.95 -22.68
N ASN A 360 -10.55 3.11 -22.62
CA ASN A 360 -10.15 3.87 -23.81
C ASN A 360 -8.72 3.53 -24.26
N ASP A 361 -8.56 2.32 -24.81
CA ASP A 361 -7.61 2.05 -25.90
C ASP A 361 -8.25 2.37 -27.27
N VAL A 362 -9.40 3.05 -27.27
CA VAL A 362 -10.10 3.49 -28.47
C VAL A 362 -10.50 4.96 -28.30
N MET A 363 -9.67 5.82 -28.87
CA MET A 363 -9.99 7.13 -29.46
C MET A 363 -11.26 7.86 -28.94
N GLN A 364 -11.06 8.88 -28.11
CA GLN A 364 -11.85 10.12 -28.17
C GLN A 364 -10.92 11.30 -27.86
N SER A 365 -10.16 11.72 -28.87
CA SER A 365 -9.57 13.05 -28.94
C SER A 365 -10.66 14.05 -29.32
N THR A 366 -11.37 14.56 -28.33
CA THR A 366 -12.14 15.81 -28.48
C THR A 366 -11.91 16.65 -27.23
N ASP A 367 -10.66 17.05 -27.07
CA ASP A 367 -10.26 18.44 -26.99
C ASP A 367 -8.73 18.44 -27.06
N SER A 368 -8.17 19.41 -27.78
CA SER A 368 -6.73 19.60 -27.88
C SER A 368 -6.18 20.06 -26.52
N ASP A 369 -6.10 19.14 -25.57
CA ASP A 369 -5.25 19.29 -24.40
C ASP A 369 -3.82 19.27 -24.92
N ASN A 370 -3.22 20.46 -24.98
CA ASN A 370 -1.80 20.63 -25.26
C ASN A 370 -1.01 19.95 -24.13
N VAL A 371 -0.78 18.64 -24.26
CA VAL A 371 0.05 17.87 -23.33
C VAL A 371 1.48 18.39 -23.46
N MET A 372 1.86 19.25 -22.52
CA MET A 372 3.21 19.80 -22.46
C MET A 372 4.14 18.73 -21.86
N VAL A 373 5.04 18.20 -22.67
CA VAL A 373 6.02 17.19 -22.27
C VAL A 373 7.41 17.79 -22.22
N TYR A 374 8.22 17.38 -21.25
CA TYR A 374 9.64 17.72 -21.25
C TYR A 374 10.40 16.72 -22.12
N VAL A 375 11.17 17.24 -23.06
CA VAL A 375 11.90 16.44 -24.04
C VAL A 375 13.39 16.79 -23.96
N TRP A 376 14.25 15.77 -23.97
CA TRP A 376 15.70 15.90 -24.12
C TRP A 376 16.24 14.67 -24.86
N GLY A 377 17.35 14.84 -25.58
CA GLY A 377 17.96 13.76 -26.36
C GLY A 377 18.29 14.16 -27.81
N SER A 378 18.54 13.16 -28.65
CA SER A 378 18.87 13.37 -30.06
C SER A 378 17.59 13.61 -30.86
N ASN A 379 17.46 14.77 -31.53
CA ASN A 379 16.36 15.06 -32.44
C ASN A 379 16.67 14.70 -33.90
N SER A 380 17.62 13.80 -34.14
CA SER A 380 18.07 13.41 -35.49
C SER A 380 16.96 12.85 -36.38
N SER A 381 15.88 12.35 -35.77
CA SER A 381 14.73 11.73 -36.46
C SER A 381 13.45 12.58 -36.39
N HIS A 382 13.54 13.87 -36.00
CA HIS A 382 12.40 14.80 -35.88
C HIS A 382 11.26 14.38 -34.94
N GLN A 383 11.49 13.40 -34.07
CA GLN A 383 10.47 12.85 -33.17
C GLN A 383 10.08 13.83 -32.05
N LEU A 384 10.89 14.86 -31.80
CA LEU A 384 10.75 15.76 -30.66
C LEU A 384 9.92 17.02 -30.96
N ALA A 385 9.15 17.04 -32.06
CA ALA A 385 8.27 18.15 -32.44
C ALA A 385 8.97 19.51 -32.59
N GLU A 386 10.30 19.52 -32.68
CA GLU A 386 11.11 20.73 -32.78
C GLU A 386 11.79 20.74 -34.16
N GLY A 387 11.62 21.84 -34.91
CA GLY A 387 12.10 21.97 -36.29
C GLY A 387 13.63 22.04 -36.46
N THR A 388 14.40 21.75 -35.41
CA THR A 388 15.86 21.82 -35.38
C THR A 388 16.49 20.44 -35.16
N LEU A 389 17.44 20.05 -36.01
CA LEU A 389 18.15 18.75 -36.00
C LEU A 389 19.16 18.58 -34.85
N GLU A 390 19.20 19.50 -33.89
CA GLU A 390 20.22 19.51 -32.84
C GLU A 390 19.85 18.62 -31.65
N LYS A 391 20.90 18.15 -30.95
CA LYS A 391 20.75 17.36 -29.74
C LYS A 391 20.34 18.28 -28.58
N ILE A 392 19.19 18.02 -27.99
CA ILE A 392 18.66 18.74 -26.83
C ILE A 392 19.33 18.19 -25.58
N LEU A 393 20.32 18.91 -25.05
CA LEU A 393 21.09 18.49 -23.87
C LEU A 393 20.40 18.80 -22.53
N LEU A 394 19.38 19.67 -22.54
CA LEU A 394 18.64 20.11 -21.36
C LEU A 394 17.13 19.92 -21.58
N PRO A 395 16.36 19.46 -20.57
CA PRO A 395 14.92 19.25 -20.70
C PRO A 395 14.20 20.51 -21.18
N LYS A 396 13.52 20.41 -22.32
CA LYS A 396 12.76 21.51 -22.93
C LYS A 396 11.29 21.14 -23.05
N LEU A 397 10.40 22.09 -22.75
CA LEU A 397 8.96 21.87 -22.76
C LEU A 397 8.41 21.96 -24.20
N THR A 398 7.77 20.91 -24.71
CA THR A 398 7.19 20.84 -26.07
C THR A 398 5.72 20.40 -26.02
N GLN A 399 4.95 20.73 -27.07
CA GLN A 399 3.56 20.30 -27.24
C GLN A 399 3.54 18.90 -27.87
N GLY A 400 3.65 17.87 -27.03
CA GLY A 400 3.61 16.47 -27.46
C GLY A 400 4.78 15.99 -28.32
N PHE A 401 4.76 14.71 -28.64
CA PHE A 401 5.59 14.10 -29.69
C PHE A 401 4.80 14.15 -30.99
N SER A 402 5.32 14.78 -32.04
CA SER A 402 4.72 14.70 -33.37
C SER A 402 4.88 13.27 -33.88
N ASP A 403 3.85 12.70 -34.53
CA ASP A 403 3.89 11.35 -35.12
C ASP A 403 5.22 11.13 -35.86
N ALA A 404 6.04 10.24 -35.31
CA ALA A 404 7.29 9.82 -35.91
C ALA A 404 6.97 9.01 -37.17
N GLN A 405 7.50 9.43 -38.33
CA GLN A 405 7.46 8.62 -39.55
C GLN A 405 8.25 7.31 -39.42
#